data_AF-R6RQS2-F1
#
_entry.id   AF-R6RQS2-F1
#
_cell.length_a   1.000
_cell.length_b   1.000
_cell.length_c   1.000
_cell.angle_alpha   90.00
_cell.angle_beta   90.00
_cell.angle_gamma   90.00
#
_symmetry.space_group_name_H-M   'P 1'
#
loop_
_entity.id
_entity.type
_entity.pdbx_description
1 polymer ?
#
loop_
_entity_poly.entity_id
_entity_poly.type
_entity_poly.pdbx_seq_one_letter_code
_entity_poly.pdbx_strand_id
1 'polypeptide(L)'
;MEHFETLPLTEFDIATCGTYFQMIKAYLPYTSGEQQKMFALFIRLAELMQTLEFYKNMPCPSPLARAHHDTEHIVNDIKRFCPKKDCEIFNMMSNFSNMNEIFSIYNAMNSEPQAPDKSSDMLKNFLSPKQQQMYEQYSRMLNNNPGSKGGI
;
A
#
# COMPACT_ATOMS: atom_id res chain seq x y z
N MET A 1 7.25 5.43 -27.45
CA MET A 1 7.34 5.16 -26.00
C MET A 1 5.97 5.49 -25.43
N GLU A 2 5.35 4.56 -24.70
CA GLU A 2 4.13 4.86 -23.97
C GLU A 2 4.43 5.99 -22.97
N HIS A 3 3.62 7.05 -22.99
CA HIS A 3 3.66 8.08 -21.96
C HIS A 3 3.12 7.47 -20.66
N PHE A 4 4.02 7.05 -19.77
CA PHE A 4 3.63 6.71 -18.41
C PHE A 4 3.17 7.99 -17.71
N GLU A 5 1.94 8.00 -17.19
CA GLU A 5 1.51 9.08 -16.32
C GLU A 5 2.39 9.08 -15.06
N THR A 6 3.01 10.23 -14.78
CA THR A 6 3.81 10.42 -13.58
C THR A 6 2.88 10.65 -12.39
N LEU A 7 2.59 9.59 -11.64
CA LEU A 7 1.86 9.68 -10.38
C LEU A 7 2.79 10.17 -9.26
N PRO A 8 2.31 11.03 -8.34
CA PRO A 8 3.10 11.49 -7.19
C PRO A 8 3.32 10.34 -6.18
N LEU A 9 4.38 10.46 -5.38
CA LEU A 9 4.61 9.55 -4.25
C LEU A 9 3.55 9.77 -3.17
N THR A 10 3.11 8.68 -2.55
CA THR A 10 2.20 8.77 -1.40
C THR A 10 2.95 9.21 -0.14
N GLU A 11 2.23 9.72 0.85
CA GLU A 11 2.82 9.99 2.18
C GLU A 11 3.39 8.71 2.82
N PHE A 12 2.80 7.55 2.51
CA PHE A 12 3.31 6.26 2.93
C PHE A 12 4.69 5.96 2.31
N ASP A 13 4.85 6.18 0.99
CA ASP A 13 6.15 6.01 0.31
C ASP A 13 7.21 6.96 0.88
N ILE A 14 6.82 8.22 1.14
CA ILE A 14 7.71 9.23 1.72
C ILE A 14 8.17 8.81 3.12
N ALA A 15 7.24 8.35 3.96
CA ALA A 15 7.52 7.97 5.34
C ALA A 15 8.35 6.70 5.47
N THR A 16 8.20 5.74 4.55
CA THR A 16 8.80 4.40 4.66
C THR A 16 10.00 4.16 3.76
N CYS A 17 10.15 4.90 2.66
CA CYS A 17 11.19 4.61 1.68
C CYS A 17 12.16 5.79 1.47
N GLY A 18 11.82 7.00 1.91
CA GLY A 18 12.69 8.18 1.82
C GLY A 18 13.08 8.61 0.38
N THR A 19 13.77 9.74 0.26
CA THR A 19 14.13 10.34 -1.03
C THR A 19 15.31 9.65 -1.73
N TYR A 20 16.21 9.01 -0.97
CA TYR A 20 17.40 8.36 -1.51
C TYR A 20 17.09 7.16 -2.41
N PHE A 21 16.12 6.31 -2.03
CA PHE A 21 15.73 5.17 -2.87
C PHE A 21 15.08 5.61 -4.18
N GLN A 22 14.43 6.78 -4.21
CA GLN A 22 13.86 7.34 -5.43
C GLN A 22 14.97 7.75 -6.42
N MET A 23 16.09 8.28 -5.92
CA MET A 23 17.27 8.57 -6.75
C MET A 23 17.84 7.28 -7.36
N ILE A 24 17.95 6.20 -6.59
CA ILE A 24 18.44 4.92 -7.10
C ILE A 24 17.45 4.33 -8.12
N LYS A 25 16.14 4.36 -7.86
CA LYS A 25 15.12 3.92 -8.83
C LYS A 25 15.21 4.69 -10.14
N ALA A 26 15.39 6.00 -10.07
CA ALA A 26 15.57 6.84 -11.26
C ALA A 26 16.87 6.52 -12.03
N TYR A 27 17.89 5.98 -11.35
CA TYR A 27 19.13 5.54 -11.97
C TYR A 27 19.02 4.18 -12.68
N LEU A 28 18.06 3.32 -12.30
CA LEU A 28 17.92 1.97 -12.84
C LEU A 28 17.95 1.89 -14.38
N PRO A 29 17.24 2.75 -15.14
CA PRO A 29 17.24 2.69 -16.60
C PRO A 29 18.63 2.85 -17.25
N TYR A 30 19.60 3.40 -16.52
CA TYR A 30 20.97 3.63 -16.99
C TYR A 30 21.95 2.52 -16.58
N THR A 31 21.48 1.47 -15.91
CA THR A 31 22.31 0.34 -15.47
C THR A 31 22.18 -0.88 -16.39
N SER A 32 23.14 -1.80 -16.37
CA SER A 32 23.06 -3.04 -17.16
C SER A 32 21.93 -3.95 -16.67
N GLY A 33 21.44 -4.88 -17.50
CA GLY A 33 20.34 -5.77 -17.12
C GLY A 33 20.61 -6.62 -15.85
N GLU A 34 21.86 -6.99 -15.60
CA GLU A 34 22.26 -7.69 -14.37
C GLU A 34 22.24 -6.77 -13.15
N GLN A 35 22.75 -5.55 -13.30
CA GLN A 35 22.71 -4.53 -12.25
C GLN A 35 21.27 -4.11 -11.94
N GLN A 36 20.40 -3.97 -12.94
CA GLN A 36 18.98 -3.69 -12.77
C GLN A 36 18.32 -4.75 -11.89
N LYS A 37 18.54 -6.05 -12.18
CA LYS A 37 17.99 -7.15 -11.37
C LYS A 37 18.46 -7.09 -9.92
N MET A 38 19.76 -6.88 -9.73
CA MET A 38 20.37 -6.78 -8.41
C MET A 38 19.79 -5.59 -7.62
N PHE A 39 19.81 -4.39 -8.20
CA PHE A 39 19.30 -3.18 -7.56
C PHE A 39 17.79 -3.25 -7.33
N ALA A 40 17.01 -3.78 -8.27
CA ALA A 40 15.56 -3.94 -8.09
C ALA A 40 15.24 -4.81 -6.87
N LEU A 41 15.91 -5.95 -6.73
CA LEU A 41 15.75 -6.83 -5.56
C LEU A 41 16.17 -6.13 -4.26
N PHE A 42 17.34 -5.47 -4.27
CA PHE A 42 17.85 -4.74 -3.12
C PHE A 42 16.88 -3.64 -2.67
N ILE A 43 16.40 -2.81 -3.60
CA ILE A 43 15.45 -1.74 -3.33
C ILE A 43 14.19 -2.34 -2.69
N ARG A 44 13.56 -3.35 -3.29
CA ARG A 44 12.33 -3.94 -2.74
C ARG A 44 12.51 -4.53 -1.34
N LEU A 45 13.64 -5.17 -1.08
CA LEU A 45 13.94 -5.69 0.25
C LEU A 45 14.15 -4.56 1.26
N ALA A 46 14.86 -3.51 0.88
CA ALA A 46 15.10 -2.36 1.76
C ALA A 46 13.81 -1.59 2.06
N GLU A 47 12.93 -1.39 1.08
CA GLU A 47 11.61 -0.77 1.26
C GLU A 47 10.74 -1.57 2.25
N LEU A 48 10.75 -2.90 2.12
CA LEU A 48 10.03 -3.77 3.04
C LEU A 48 10.59 -3.67 4.47
N MET A 49 11.91 -3.73 4.64
CA MET A 49 12.53 -3.63 5.96
C MET A 49 12.26 -2.27 6.62
N GLN A 50 12.34 -1.17 5.87
CA GLN A 50 12.02 0.15 6.41
C GLN A 50 10.54 0.29 6.75
N THR A 51 9.62 -0.31 5.97
CA THR A 51 8.20 -0.36 6.32
C THR A 51 7.99 -1.07 7.65
N LEU A 52 8.67 -2.19 7.88
CA LEU A 52 8.57 -2.92 9.15
C LEU A 52 9.11 -2.11 10.32
N GLU A 53 10.28 -1.47 10.15
CA GLU A 53 10.88 -0.64 11.19
C GLU A 53 10.03 0.60 11.51
N PHE A 54 9.46 1.23 10.48
CA PHE A 54 8.57 2.37 10.61
C PHE A 54 7.39 2.06 11.53
N TYR A 55 6.70 0.94 11.31
CA TYR A 55 5.56 0.53 12.14
C TYR A 55 5.97 -0.04 13.50
N LYS A 56 7.13 -0.68 13.61
CA LYS A 56 7.63 -1.22 14.88
C LYS A 56 7.88 -0.11 15.91
N ASN A 57 8.41 1.04 15.48
CA ASN A 57 8.72 2.16 16.36
C ASN A 57 7.66 3.27 16.33
N MET A 58 6.52 3.02 15.69
CA MET A 58 5.50 4.03 15.46
C MET A 58 4.76 4.37 16.76
N PRO A 59 4.54 5.67 17.08
CA PRO A 59 3.61 6.06 18.13
C PRO A 59 2.17 5.67 17.77
N CYS A 60 1.34 5.43 18.79
CA CYS A 60 -0.10 5.24 18.62
C CYS A 60 -0.83 6.54 19.02
N PRO A 61 -1.59 7.20 18.13
CA PRO A 61 -1.90 6.80 16.75
C PRO A 61 -0.76 7.08 15.76
N SER A 62 -0.80 6.39 14.61
CA SER A 62 0.17 6.54 13.52
C SER A 62 0.32 8.01 13.08
N PRO A 63 1.54 8.49 12.76
CA PRO A 63 1.74 9.78 12.11
C PRO A 63 1.02 9.92 10.76
N LEU A 64 0.67 8.80 10.13
CA LEU A 64 -0.10 8.76 8.88
C LEU A 64 -1.62 8.67 9.13
N ALA A 65 -2.06 8.56 10.38
CA ALA A 65 -3.48 8.45 10.70
C ALA A 65 -4.19 9.77 10.41
N ARG A 66 -5.15 9.71 9.47
CA ARG A 66 -6.08 10.78 9.17
C ARG A 66 -7.48 10.38 9.63
N ALA A 67 -7.79 10.66 10.89
CA ALA A 67 -9.09 10.36 11.48
C ALA A 67 -10.13 11.45 11.09
N HIS A 68 -11.41 11.06 11.02
CA HIS A 68 -12.55 11.98 10.85
C HIS A 68 -12.58 12.77 9.53
N HIS A 69 -12.65 12.07 8.38
CA HIS A 69 -12.92 12.67 7.08
C HIS A 69 -14.22 12.11 6.47
N ASP A 70 -14.95 12.93 5.72
CA ASP A 70 -16.07 12.44 4.92
C ASP A 70 -15.59 11.70 3.66
N THR A 71 -16.47 10.87 3.11
CA THR A 71 -16.15 10.00 1.96
C THR A 71 -15.74 10.80 0.72
N GLU A 72 -16.33 11.98 0.51
CA GLU A 72 -16.02 12.85 -0.63
C GLU A 72 -14.58 13.37 -0.55
N HIS A 73 -14.16 13.82 0.63
CA HIS A 73 -12.80 14.27 0.90
C HIS A 73 -11.79 13.14 0.65
N ILE A 74 -12.08 11.92 1.14
CA ILE A 74 -11.22 10.74 0.93
C ILE A 74 -11.10 10.42 -0.56
N VAL A 75 -12.22 10.40 -1.29
CA VAL A 75 -12.23 10.12 -2.74
C VAL A 75 -11.43 11.16 -3.51
N ASN A 76 -11.63 12.44 -3.23
CA ASN A 76 -10.89 13.52 -3.88
C ASN A 76 -9.39 13.45 -3.58
N ASP A 77 -9.02 13.08 -2.36
CA ASP A 77 -7.62 12.87 -1.98
C ASP A 77 -6.98 11.66 -2.66
N ILE A 78 -7.71 10.58 -2.91
CA ILE A 78 -7.16 9.38 -3.56
C ILE A 78 -7.08 9.54 -5.09
N LYS A 79 -7.99 10.31 -5.70
CA LYS A 79 -8.02 10.58 -7.16
C LYS A 79 -6.67 11.03 -7.72
N ARG A 80 -5.85 11.77 -6.97
CA ARG A 80 -4.51 12.21 -7.41
C ARG A 80 -3.51 11.08 -7.65
N PHE A 81 -3.79 9.88 -7.13
CA PHE A 81 -2.97 8.68 -7.29
C PHE A 81 -3.59 7.66 -8.27
N CYS A 82 -4.71 8.01 -8.90
CA CYS A 82 -5.37 7.17 -9.88
C CYS A 82 -4.89 7.53 -11.30
N PRO A 83 -4.48 6.54 -12.13
CA PRO A 83 -4.30 6.77 -13.56
C PRO A 83 -5.59 7.30 -14.19
N LYS A 84 -5.51 8.26 -15.12
CA LYS A 84 -6.71 8.90 -15.69
C LYS A 84 -7.70 7.94 -16.32
N LYS A 85 -7.21 6.85 -16.92
CA LYS A 85 -8.02 5.79 -17.51
C LYS A 85 -8.91 5.05 -16.49
N ASP A 86 -8.53 5.08 -15.21
CA ASP A 86 -9.20 4.38 -14.12
C ASP A 86 -9.97 5.36 -13.21
N CYS A 87 -9.90 6.67 -13.47
CA CYS A 87 -10.59 7.72 -12.69
C CYS A 87 -12.12 7.61 -12.74
N GLU A 88 -12.69 7.01 -13.79
CA GLU A 88 -14.13 6.78 -13.90
C GLU A 88 -14.67 5.89 -12.78
N ILE A 89 -13.84 5.01 -12.22
CA ILE A 89 -14.22 4.20 -11.06
C ILE A 89 -14.54 5.12 -9.88
N PHE A 90 -13.81 6.22 -9.69
CA PHE A 90 -14.08 7.17 -8.59
C PHE A 90 -15.33 8.02 -8.78
N ASN A 91 -15.76 8.26 -10.02
CA ASN A 91 -17.06 8.91 -10.30
C ASN A 91 -18.23 7.99 -9.90
N MET A 92 -18.05 6.67 -10.09
CA MET A 92 -19.00 5.67 -9.60
C MET A 92 -18.97 5.55 -8.07
N MET A 93 -17.80 5.74 -7.43
CA MET A 93 -17.59 5.69 -5.97
C MET A 93 -18.26 6.81 -5.18
N SER A 94 -18.46 8.01 -5.75
CA SER A 94 -19.11 9.13 -5.05
C SER A 94 -20.57 8.84 -4.62
N ASN A 95 -21.19 7.80 -5.19
CA ASN A 95 -22.52 7.33 -4.80
C ASN A 95 -22.52 6.30 -3.67
N PHE A 96 -21.35 5.80 -3.24
CA PHE A 96 -21.22 4.76 -2.21
C PHE A 96 -20.71 5.37 -0.91
N SER A 97 -21.55 5.29 0.12
CA SER A 97 -21.28 5.91 1.42
C SER A 97 -20.14 5.25 2.20
N ASN A 98 -19.68 4.05 1.82
CA ASN A 98 -18.70 3.27 2.58
C ASN A 98 -17.55 2.73 1.72
N MET A 99 -16.31 3.02 2.12
CA MET A 99 -15.07 2.60 1.46
C MET A 99 -14.87 1.06 1.42
N ASN A 100 -15.48 0.33 2.36
CA ASN A 100 -15.48 -1.14 2.33
C ASN A 100 -16.30 -1.70 1.14
N GLU A 101 -17.38 -1.00 0.77
CA GLU A 101 -18.20 -1.35 -0.38
C GLU A 101 -17.44 -1.08 -1.68
N ILE A 102 -16.61 -0.02 -1.71
CA ILE A 102 -15.73 0.31 -2.82
C ILE A 102 -14.68 -0.77 -3.08
N PHE A 103 -13.98 -1.24 -2.04
CA PHE A 103 -13.06 -2.38 -2.17
C PHE A 103 -13.79 -3.64 -2.61
N SER A 104 -15.02 -3.85 -2.13
CA SER A 104 -15.84 -4.99 -2.56
C SER A 104 -16.25 -4.91 -4.03
N ILE A 105 -16.52 -3.71 -4.58
CA ILE A 105 -16.89 -3.50 -5.99
C ILE A 105 -15.68 -3.63 -6.90
N TYR A 106 -14.54 -3.02 -6.53
CA TYR A 106 -13.29 -3.19 -7.28
C TYR A 106 -12.89 -4.67 -7.35
N ASN A 107 -13.07 -5.40 -6.24
CA ASN A 107 -12.88 -6.83 -6.20
C ASN A 107 -13.95 -7.57 -7.02
N ALA A 108 -15.24 -7.23 -6.90
CA ALA A 108 -16.37 -7.85 -7.63
C ALA A 108 -16.26 -7.69 -9.15
N MET A 109 -15.76 -6.54 -9.62
CA MET A 109 -15.46 -6.31 -11.03
C MET A 109 -14.30 -7.18 -11.55
N ASN A 110 -13.46 -7.70 -10.65
CA ASN A 110 -12.31 -8.54 -10.96
C ASN A 110 -12.48 -10.02 -10.54
N SER A 111 -13.46 -10.41 -9.71
CA SER A 111 -13.97 -11.77 -9.37
C SER A 111 -15.03 -11.73 -8.23
N GLU A 112 -15.88 -12.77 -8.09
CA GLU A 112 -17.10 -12.84 -7.26
C GLU A 112 -17.04 -12.39 -5.75
N PRO A 113 -18.18 -11.91 -5.18
CA PRO A 113 -18.24 -11.14 -3.91
C PRO A 113 -18.37 -11.99 -2.63
N GLN A 114 -17.66 -11.63 -1.55
CA GLN A 114 -18.00 -11.99 -0.14
C GLN A 114 -17.57 -10.93 0.92
N ALA A 115 -18.24 -11.00 2.07
CA ALA A 115 -18.45 -10.05 3.20
C ALA A 115 -17.24 -9.37 3.93
N PRO A 116 -17.47 -8.31 4.75
CA PRO A 116 -16.50 -7.25 5.07
C PRO A 116 -15.60 -7.45 6.31
N ASP A 117 -15.75 -8.50 7.11
CA ASP A 117 -14.89 -8.75 8.29
C ASP A 117 -13.59 -9.51 7.96
N LYS A 118 -13.33 -9.70 6.66
CA LYS A 118 -12.29 -10.58 6.11
C LYS A 118 -11.24 -9.82 5.30
N SER A 119 -11.09 -8.50 5.45
CA SER A 119 -10.23 -7.72 4.53
C SER A 119 -8.79 -8.24 4.48
N SER A 120 -8.17 -8.55 5.62
CA SER A 120 -6.84 -9.19 5.68
C SER A 120 -6.83 -10.59 5.07
N ASP A 121 -7.85 -11.42 5.35
CA ASP A 121 -7.92 -12.80 4.82
C ASP A 121 -8.26 -12.83 3.32
N MET A 122 -8.98 -11.84 2.83
CA MET A 122 -9.26 -11.63 1.41
C MET A 122 -7.98 -11.22 0.68
N LEU A 123 -7.19 -10.30 1.24
CA LEU A 123 -5.89 -9.92 0.67
C LEU A 123 -4.92 -11.12 0.58
N LYS A 124 -4.94 -12.03 1.56
CA LYS A 124 -4.13 -13.26 1.53
C LYS A 124 -4.52 -14.22 0.39
N ASN A 125 -5.78 -14.22 -0.04
CA ASN A 125 -6.23 -15.10 -1.14
C ASN A 125 -5.62 -14.70 -2.49
N PHE A 126 -5.15 -13.47 -2.65
CA PHE A 126 -4.42 -13.02 -3.85
C PHE A 126 -2.94 -13.41 -3.85
N LEU A 127 -2.44 -13.93 -2.73
CA LEU A 127 -1.05 -14.32 -2.56
C LEU A 127 -0.87 -15.81 -2.84
N SER A 128 0.20 -16.17 -3.53
CA SER A 128 0.64 -17.57 -3.62
C SER A 128 0.97 -18.13 -2.22
N PRO A 129 0.96 -19.46 -2.03
CA PRO A 129 1.27 -20.06 -0.73
C PRO A 129 2.61 -19.58 -0.12
N LYS A 130 3.62 -19.37 -0.95
CA LYS A 130 4.91 -18.84 -0.51
C LYS A 130 4.82 -17.38 -0.06
N GLN A 131 4.03 -16.56 -0.75
CA GLN A 131 3.80 -15.17 -0.36
C GLN A 131 2.97 -15.06 0.92
N GLN A 132 2.01 -15.95 1.13
CA GLN A 132 1.23 -16.03 2.38
C GLN A 132 2.14 -16.32 3.58
N GLN A 133 3.02 -17.33 3.46
CA GLN A 133 4.00 -17.64 4.51
C GLN A 133 4.90 -16.44 4.84
N MET A 134 5.35 -15.71 3.82
CA MET A 134 6.19 -14.54 3.97
C MET A 134 5.43 -13.38 4.66
N TYR A 135 4.18 -13.15 4.27
CA TYR A 135 3.30 -12.17 4.91
C TYR A 135 3.10 -12.48 6.40
N GLU A 136 2.81 -13.73 6.74
CA GLU A 136 2.64 -14.16 8.13
C GLU A 136 3.91 -13.94 8.95
N GLN A 137 5.08 -14.25 8.39
CA GLN A 137 6.36 -14.03 9.04
C GLN A 137 6.56 -12.54 9.39
N TYR A 138 6.35 -11.65 8.43
CA TYR A 138 6.53 -10.21 8.64
C TYR A 138 5.44 -9.58 9.52
N SER A 139 4.20 -10.06 9.42
CA SER A 139 3.10 -9.63 10.31
C SER A 139 3.40 -9.95 11.78
N ARG A 140 3.99 -11.12 12.07
CA ARG A 140 4.45 -11.45 13.43
C ARG A 140 5.53 -10.49 13.92
N MET A 141 6.44 -10.03 13.05
CA MET A 141 7.47 -9.06 13.44
C MET A 141 6.88 -7.71 13.87
N LEU A 142 5.78 -7.28 13.23
CA LEU A 142 5.06 -6.06 13.62
C LEU A 142 4.31 -6.25 14.94
N ASN A 143 3.67 -7.40 15.14
CA ASN A 143 2.78 -7.64 16.28
C ASN A 143 3.52 -8.06 17.57
N ASN A 144 4.76 -8.53 17.49
CA ASN A 144 5.54 -9.01 18.65
C ASN A 144 6.21 -7.89 19.47
N ASN A 145 5.76 -6.64 19.37
CA ASN A 145 6.33 -5.53 20.15
C ASN A 145 5.77 -5.53 21.60
N PRO A 146 6.61 -5.62 22.65
CA PRO A 146 6.15 -5.69 24.05
C PRO A 146 5.48 -4.41 24.59
N GLY A 147 5.31 -3.37 23.76
CA GLY A 147 4.62 -2.12 24.11
C GLY A 147 3.09 -2.21 24.16
N SER A 148 2.48 -3.30 23.69
CA SER A 148 1.03 -3.53 23.85
C SER A 148 0.75 -4.30 25.15
N LYS A 149 1.11 -3.69 26.29
CA LYS A 149 0.50 -4.03 27.58
C LYS A 149 -0.08 -2.78 28.19
N GLY A 150 -1.42 -2.75 28.25
CA GLY A 150 -2.19 -2.01 29.24
C GLY A 150 -2.53 -0.57 28.89
N GLY A 151 -3.73 -0.39 28.34
CA GLY A 151 -4.52 0.82 28.52
C GLY A 151 -5.95 0.37 28.80
N ILE A 152 -6.43 0.68 30.00
CA ILE A 152 -7.68 0.25 30.65
C ILE A 152 -8.91 0.54 29.78
#